data_AF-A0A8T6A844-F1
#
_entry.id   AF-A0A8T6A844-F1
#
_cell.length_a   1.000
_cell.length_b   1.000
_cell.length_c   1.000
_cell.angle_alpha   90.00
_cell.angle_beta   90.00
_cell.angle_gamma   90.00
#
_symmetry.space_group_name_H-M   'P 1'
#
loop_
_entity.id
_entity.type
_entity.pdbx_description
1 polymer ?
#
loop_
_entity_poly.entity_id
_entity_poly.type
_entity_poly.pdbx_seq_one_letter_code
_entity_poly.pdbx_strand_id
1 'polypeptide(L)'
;MGQVLPLVTRQGDRIAIVSGLRTPFARQATAFHGIPAVDLGKMVVGELLARSEIPAEVIEQLVFGQVVQMPEAPNIAREIVLGT
;
A
#
# COMPACT_ATOMS: atom_id res chain seq x y z
N MET A 1 2.42 1.60 -33.97
CA MET A 1 2.90 1.32 -32.60
C MET A 1 3.04 2.63 -31.88
N GLY A 2 2.29 2.86 -30.80
CA GLY A 2 2.34 4.12 -30.05
C GLY A 2 3.70 4.29 -29.37
N GLN A 3 4.26 5.49 -29.44
CA GLN A 3 5.53 5.82 -28.80
C GLN A 3 5.37 5.67 -27.27
N VAL A 4 6.22 4.87 -26.64
CA VAL A 4 6.17 4.64 -25.19
C VAL A 4 6.63 5.93 -24.50
N LEU A 5 5.80 6.44 -23.59
CA LEU A 5 6.15 7.62 -22.79
C LEU A 5 7.34 7.28 -21.87
N PRO A 6 8.34 8.17 -21.74
CA PRO A 6 9.44 7.95 -20.82
C PRO A 6 8.93 7.97 -19.36
N LEU A 7 9.13 6.85 -18.65
CA LEU A 7 8.76 6.69 -17.23
C LEU A 7 9.89 7.23 -16.33
N VAL A 8 9.97 8.56 -16.27
CA VAL A 8 10.97 9.28 -15.46
C VAL A 8 10.31 10.23 -14.47
N THR A 9 11.00 10.50 -13.36
CA THR A 9 10.59 11.54 -12.39
C THR A 9 10.72 12.94 -13.01
N ARG A 10 10.26 13.97 -12.30
CA ARG A 10 10.47 15.37 -12.73
C ARG A 10 11.96 15.72 -12.86
N GLN A 11 12.82 15.05 -12.11
CA GLN A 11 14.27 15.21 -12.09
C GLN A 11 14.98 14.37 -13.16
N GLY A 12 14.26 13.50 -13.88
CA GLY A 12 14.82 12.64 -14.92
C GLY A 12 15.25 11.25 -14.44
N ASP A 13 15.03 10.91 -13.17
CA ASP A 13 15.36 9.59 -12.62
C ASP A 13 14.43 8.51 -13.16
N ARG A 14 14.96 7.31 -13.35
CA ARG A 14 14.18 6.16 -13.83
C ARG A 14 13.26 5.63 -12.73
N ILE A 15 12.01 5.36 -13.07
CA ILE A 15 11.04 4.76 -12.15
C ILE A 15 11.10 3.23 -12.24
N ALA A 16 11.08 2.55 -11.09
CA ALA A 16 11.04 1.09 -11.00
C ALA A 16 10.07 0.61 -9.92
N ILE A 17 9.47 -0.55 -10.14
CA ILE A 17 8.75 -1.31 -9.10
C ILE A 17 9.75 -2.25 -8.46
N VAL A 18 10.06 -2.04 -7.18
CA VAL A 18 11.14 -2.76 -6.49
C VAL A 18 10.67 -4.00 -5.74
N SER A 19 9.43 -3.98 -5.23
CA SER A 19 8.83 -5.08 -4.48
C SER A 19 7.31 -5.04 -4.58
N GLY A 20 6.67 -6.15 -4.29
CA GLY A 20 5.22 -6.29 -4.25
C GLY A 20 4.80 -7.35 -3.27
N LEU A 21 3.77 -7.05 -2.48
CA LEU A 21 3.16 -7.97 -1.54
C LEU A 21 1.65 -7.74 -1.52
N ARG A 22 0.90 -8.77 -1.14
CA ARG A 22 -0.53 -8.68 -0.91
C ARG A 22 -0.95 -9.66 0.19
N THR A 23 -2.07 -9.38 0.82
CA THR A 23 -2.80 -10.39 1.59
C THR A 23 -3.34 -11.49 0.65
N PRO A 24 -3.61 -12.70 1.17
CA PRO A 24 -4.41 -13.70 0.47
C PRO A 24 -5.78 -13.11 0.08
N PHE A 25 -6.36 -13.56 -1.03
CA PHE A 25 -7.73 -13.18 -1.37
C PHE A 25 -8.68 -14.24 -0.82
N ALA A 26 -9.65 -13.81 -0.01
CA ALA A 26 -10.66 -14.67 0.58
C ALA A 26 -12.05 -14.30 0.05
N ARG A 27 -12.97 -15.27 0.04
CA ARG A 27 -14.38 -14.98 -0.29
C ARG A 27 -14.97 -14.05 0.77
N GLN A 28 -15.91 -13.19 0.36
CA GLN A 28 -16.58 -12.27 1.27
C GLN A 28 -17.19 -13.05 2.46
N ALA A 29 -17.11 -12.46 3.66
CA ALA A 29 -17.61 -13.05 4.90
C ALA A 29 -17.00 -14.42 5.27
N THR A 30 -15.74 -14.67 4.91
CA THR A 30 -15.00 -15.88 5.31
C THR A 30 -13.76 -15.55 6.16
N ALA A 31 -12.55 -15.82 5.70
CA ALA A 31 -11.32 -15.81 6.49
C ALA A 31 -10.95 -14.44 7.11
N PHE A 32 -11.45 -13.34 6.54
CA PHE A 32 -11.26 -11.98 7.07
C PHE A 32 -12.56 -11.35 7.56
N HIS A 33 -13.58 -12.16 7.86
CA HIS A 33 -14.83 -11.62 8.40
C HIS A 33 -14.56 -10.91 9.73
N GLY A 34 -15.12 -9.69 9.87
CA GLY A 34 -14.93 -8.86 11.06
C GLY A 34 -13.59 -8.15 11.16
N ILE A 35 -12.67 -8.33 10.21
CA ILE A 35 -11.39 -7.60 10.20
C ILE A 35 -11.57 -6.28 9.42
N PRO A 36 -11.31 -5.12 10.04
CA PRO A 36 -11.36 -3.83 9.37
C PRO A 36 -10.35 -3.74 8.22
N ALA A 37 -10.68 -2.98 7.17
CA ALA A 37 -9.79 -2.75 6.03
C ALA A 37 -8.47 -2.10 6.45
N VAL A 38 -8.49 -1.22 7.45
CA VAL A 38 -7.29 -0.56 7.99
C VAL A 38 -6.32 -1.58 8.59
N ASP A 39 -6.81 -2.61 9.26
CA ASP A 39 -5.95 -3.60 9.91
C ASP A 39 -5.34 -4.56 8.88
N LEU A 40 -6.08 -4.90 7.82
CA LEU A 40 -5.52 -5.61 6.67
C LEU A 40 -4.44 -4.76 5.96
N GLY A 41 -4.65 -3.44 5.89
CA GLY A 41 -3.69 -2.47 5.36
C GLY A 41 -2.41 -2.40 6.18
N LYS A 42 -2.51 -2.27 7.50
CA LYS A 42 -1.36 -2.29 8.44
C LYS A 42 -0.57 -3.59 8.30
N MET A 43 -1.26 -4.72 8.27
CA MET A 43 -0.62 -6.03 8.13
C MET A 43 0.21 -6.14 6.84
N VAL A 44 -0.35 -5.76 5.69
CA VAL A 44 0.37 -5.90 4.41
C VAL A 44 1.50 -4.89 4.27
N VAL A 45 1.32 -3.67 4.75
CA VAL A 45 2.36 -2.63 4.67
C VAL A 45 3.50 -2.96 5.63
N GLY A 46 3.20 -3.36 6.88
CA GLY A 46 4.23 -3.77 7.84
C GLY A 46 5.06 -4.96 7.34
N GLU A 47 4.40 -5.97 6.78
CA GLU A 47 5.10 -7.12 6.21
C GLU A 47 5.91 -6.76 4.95
N LEU A 48 5.42 -5.83 4.12
CA LEU A 48 6.18 -5.34 2.97
C LEU A 48 7.46 -4.62 3.42
N LEU A 49 7.38 -3.75 4.42
CA LEU A 49 8.54 -3.07 4.99
C LEU A 49 9.54 -4.08 5.54
N ALA A 50 9.07 -5.03 6.36
CA ALA A 50 9.90 -6.07 6.95
C ALA A 50 10.64 -6.94 5.90
N ARG A 51 10.01 -7.22 4.75
CA ARG A 51 10.63 -8.02 3.67
C ARG A 51 11.49 -7.22 2.69
N SER A 52 11.24 -5.93 2.56
CA SER A 52 11.91 -5.09 1.56
C SER A 52 13.32 -4.67 1.95
N GLU A 53 13.66 -4.75 3.25
CA GLU A 53 14.90 -4.21 3.83
C GLU A 53 15.12 -2.71 3.50
N ILE A 54 14.06 -2.00 3.11
CA ILE A 54 14.08 -0.56 2.85
C ILE A 54 13.89 0.16 4.20
N PRO A 55 14.80 1.08 4.58
CA PRO A 55 14.62 1.89 5.78
C PRO A 55 13.34 2.73 5.69
N ALA A 56 12.50 2.70 6.73
CA ALA A 56 11.20 3.38 6.69
C ALA A 56 11.35 4.91 6.51
N GLU A 57 12.44 5.48 7.02
CA GLU A 57 12.76 6.90 6.95
C GLU A 57 13.01 7.43 5.53
N VAL A 58 13.32 6.56 4.55
CA VAL A 58 13.51 6.99 3.15
C VAL A 58 12.20 6.98 2.36
N ILE A 59 11.10 6.51 2.95
CA ILE A 59 9.79 6.46 2.30
C ILE A 59 9.09 7.80 2.48
N GLU A 60 8.91 8.51 1.37
CA GLU A 60 8.33 9.86 1.40
C GLU A 60 6.80 9.87 1.34
N GLN A 61 6.18 8.81 0.80
CA GLN A 61 4.74 8.79 0.57
C GLN A 61 4.16 7.37 0.58
N LEU A 62 3.01 7.20 1.25
CA LEU A 62 2.12 6.06 1.09
C LEU A 62 0.83 6.50 0.39
N VAL A 63 0.45 5.79 -0.66
CA VAL A 63 -0.85 5.95 -1.33
C VAL A 63 -1.60 4.63 -1.20
N PHE A 64 -2.81 4.67 -0.63
CA PHE A 64 -3.62 3.48 -0.39
C PHE A 64 -5.05 3.70 -0.91
N GLY A 65 -5.52 2.79 -1.75
CA GLY A 65 -6.86 2.86 -2.35
C GLY A 65 -7.90 2.06 -1.57
N GLN A 66 -9.06 2.65 -1.32
CA GLN A 66 -10.21 1.98 -0.73
C GLN A 66 -11.49 2.50 -1.38
N VAL A 67 -12.45 1.60 -1.64
CA VAL A 67 -13.74 1.96 -2.23
C VAL A 67 -14.78 2.24 -1.15
N VAL A 68 -15.11 1.23 -0.33
CA VAL A 68 -16.08 1.37 0.76
C VAL A 68 -15.41 2.08 1.92
N GLN A 69 -15.75 3.35 2.15
CA GLN A 69 -15.12 4.17 3.19
C GLN A 69 -15.53 3.74 4.60
N MET A 70 -14.62 3.92 5.56
CA MET A 70 -14.89 3.70 6.98
C MET A 70 -14.92 5.09 7.67
N PRO A 71 -16.08 5.57 8.16
CA PRO A 71 -16.20 6.92 8.72
C PRO A 71 -15.23 7.21 9.88
N GLU A 72 -14.90 6.19 10.66
CA GLU A 72 -13.97 6.25 11.79
C GLU A 72 -12.50 6.43 11.34
N ALA A 73 -12.17 6.13 10.08
CA ALA A 73 -10.84 6.26 9.48
C ALA A 73 -10.95 6.89 8.08
N PRO A 74 -11.24 8.20 7.98
CA PRO A 74 -11.51 8.87 6.71
C PRO A 74 -10.31 8.90 5.76
N ASN A 75 -9.09 8.76 6.29
CA ASN A 75 -7.89 8.56 5.50
C ASN A 75 -7.19 7.26 5.92
N ILE A 76 -7.60 6.15 5.30
CA ILE A 76 -7.00 4.85 5.60
C ILE A 76 -5.47 4.83 5.43
N ALA A 77 -4.91 5.51 4.42
CA ALA A 77 -3.46 5.54 4.21
C ALA A 77 -2.74 6.16 5.42
N ARG A 78 -3.28 7.24 5.98
CA ARG A 78 -2.78 7.88 7.21
C ARG A 78 -2.83 6.91 8.39
N GLU A 79 -3.97 6.24 8.59
CA GLU A 79 -4.15 5.32 9.72
C GLU A 79 -3.26 4.06 9.61
N ILE A 80 -2.96 3.62 8.38
CA ILE A 80 -1.99 2.55 8.15
C ILE A 80 -0.60 3.00 8.58
N VAL A 81 -0.14 4.18 8.14
CA VAL A 81 1.20 4.69 8.51
C VAL A 81 1.34 4.89 10.03
N LEU A 82 0.29 5.36 10.71
CA LEU A 82 0.35 5.59 12.17
C LEU A 82 0.28 4.31 13.00
N GLY A 83 -0.19 3.20 12.42
CA GLY A 83 -0.34 1.92 13.11
C GLY A 83 0.54 0.79 12.54
N THR A 84 1.51 1.12 11.70
CA THR A 84 2.57 0.22 11.21
C THR A 84 3.88 0.65 11.85
#